data_AF-A0A8C5T1R7-F1
#
_entry.id   AF-A0A8C5T1R7-F1
#
_cell.length_a   1.000
_cell.length_b   1.000
_cell.length_c   1.000
_cell.angle_alpha   90.00
_cell.angle_beta   90.00
_cell.angle_gamma   90.00
#
_symmetry.space_group_name_H-M   'P 1'
#
loop_
_entity.id
_entity.type
_entity.pdbx_description
1 polymer ?
#
loop_
_entity_poly.entity_id
_entity_poly.type
_entity_poly.pdbx_seq_one_letter_code
_entity_poly.pdbx_strand_id
1 'polypeptide(L)'
;MPGLSRKKKKREKVKMKKEQLAAKVRRSPSDCGSAEVQVAYLTAMILTLKEHLHMHPKDKVNLTHMMIATDRRTVLLKYLRNTRYDTFENTCKQLGIEYLPPPQYRRKITRRAAVKKEFRAMVG
;
A
#
# COMPACT_ATOMS: atom_id res chain seq x y z
N MET A 1 18.91 18.82 -26.40
CA MET A 1 18.26 17.55 -26.02
C MET A 1 17.27 17.73 -24.85
N PRO A 2 15.96 17.95 -25.10
CA PRO A 2 14.97 18.34 -24.08
C PRO A 2 14.50 17.21 -23.13
N GLY A 3 14.74 15.95 -23.50
CA GLY A 3 14.18 14.78 -22.81
C GLY A 3 14.76 14.47 -21.41
N LEU A 4 16.01 14.85 -21.14
CA LEU A 4 16.64 14.63 -19.83
C LEU A 4 16.00 15.48 -18.72
N SER A 5 15.50 16.68 -19.07
CA SER A 5 14.88 17.61 -18.12
C SER A 5 13.57 17.07 -17.55
N ARG A 6 12.71 16.47 -18.39
CA ARG A 6 11.41 15.89 -17.95
C ARG A 6 11.58 14.67 -17.03
N LYS A 7 12.54 13.78 -17.32
CA LYS A 7 12.81 12.61 -16.47
C LYS A 7 13.35 13.00 -15.09
N LYS A 8 14.21 14.02 -15.00
CA LYS A 8 14.68 14.57 -13.71
C LYS A 8 13.52 15.12 -12.88
N LYS A 9 12.64 15.93 -13.48
CA LYS A 9 11.46 16.50 -12.80
C LYS A 9 10.51 15.44 -12.22
N LYS A 10 10.21 14.37 -12.97
CA LYS A 10 9.34 13.27 -12.47
C LYS A 10 9.98 12.54 -11.29
N ARG A 11 11.29 12.27 -11.35
CA ARG A 11 12.04 11.62 -10.26
C ARG A 11 12.07 12.48 -8.99
N GLU A 12 12.31 13.78 -9.13
CA GLU A 12 12.26 14.73 -8.01
C GLU A 12 10.88 14.78 -7.37
N LYS A 13 9.81 14.87 -8.17
CA LYS A 13 8.43 14.85 -7.63
C LYS A 13 8.14 13.59 -6.81
N VAL A 14 8.61 12.42 -7.27
CA VAL A 14 8.46 11.16 -6.53
C VAL A 14 9.29 11.17 -5.24
N LYS A 15 10.50 11.72 -5.27
CA LYS A 15 11.35 11.86 -4.08
C LYS A 15 10.68 12.76 -3.03
N MET A 16 10.15 13.91 -3.44
CA MET A 16 9.41 14.82 -2.56
C MET A 16 8.18 14.15 -1.94
N LYS A 17 7.36 13.44 -2.73
CA LYS A 17 6.19 12.69 -2.21
C LYS A 17 6.59 11.66 -1.14
N LYS A 18 7.71 10.96 -1.35
CA LYS A 18 8.23 9.97 -0.39
C LYS A 18 8.67 10.62 0.92
N GLU A 19 9.44 11.70 0.82
CA GLU A 19 9.94 12.44 1.99
C GLU A 19 8.80 13.09 2.78
N GLN A 20 7.81 13.67 2.10
CA GLN A 20 6.62 14.25 2.75
C GLN A 20 5.82 13.22 3.54
N LEU A 21 5.59 12.02 2.98
CA LEU A 21 4.89 10.96 3.69
C LEU A 21 5.72 10.38 4.84
N ALA A 22 7.04 10.23 4.66
CA ALA A 22 7.93 9.77 5.71
C ALA A 22 8.03 10.76 6.87
N ALA A 23 8.08 12.07 6.59
CA ALA A 23 8.16 13.11 7.62
C ALA A 23 6.96 13.09 8.59
N LYS A 24 5.78 12.65 8.14
CA LYS A 24 4.59 12.54 9.00
C LYS A 24 4.74 11.48 10.09
N VAL A 25 5.34 10.34 9.74
CA VAL A 25 5.43 9.14 10.58
C VAL A 25 6.79 8.96 11.26
N ARG A 26 7.80 9.75 10.87
CA ARG A 26 9.17 9.63 11.42
C ARG A 26 9.19 9.92 12.92
N ARG A 27 9.86 9.06 13.68
CA ARG A 27 10.11 9.26 15.12
C ARG A 27 11.25 10.26 15.37
N SER A 28 12.26 10.21 14.53
CA SER A 28 13.42 11.10 14.57
C SER A 28 13.80 11.53 13.15
N PRO A 29 14.50 12.67 12.98
CA PRO A 29 14.91 13.14 11.66
C PRO A 29 15.87 12.19 10.94
N SER A 30 16.62 11.37 11.68
CA SER A 30 17.55 10.36 11.15
C SER A 30 16.91 8.98 10.91
N ASP A 31 15.64 8.79 11.27
CA ASP A 31 14.98 7.49 11.11
C ASP A 31 14.62 7.20 9.65
N CYS A 32 15.37 6.28 9.05
CA CYS A 32 15.15 5.80 7.69
C CYS A 32 14.65 4.34 7.64
N GLY A 33 14.71 3.63 8.77
CA GLY A 33 14.64 2.17 8.80
C GLY A 33 13.45 1.60 9.55
N SER A 34 12.76 2.40 10.37
CA SER A 34 11.61 1.91 11.14
C SER A 34 10.48 1.41 10.24
N ALA A 35 9.69 0.47 10.78
CA ALA A 35 8.56 -0.11 10.06
C ALA A 35 7.54 0.96 9.62
N GLU A 36 7.36 2.03 10.39
CA GLU A 36 6.47 3.16 10.10
C GLU A 36 6.92 3.93 8.86
N VAL A 37 8.22 4.25 8.80
CA VAL A 37 8.85 4.94 7.66
C VAL A 37 8.82 4.06 6.42
N GLN A 38 9.08 2.76 6.55
CA GLN A 38 8.97 1.81 5.44
C GLN A 38 7.52 1.74 4.90
N VAL A 39 6.51 1.73 5.78
CA VAL A 39 5.08 1.77 5.38
C VAL A 39 4.76 3.05 4.61
N ALA A 40 5.29 4.20 5.03
CA ALA A 40 5.12 5.46 4.31
C ALA A 40 5.78 5.42 2.91
N TYR A 41 6.99 4.89 2.79
CA TYR A 41 7.66 4.74 1.48
C TYR A 41 6.93 3.78 0.55
N LEU A 42 6.45 2.64 1.06
CA LEU A 42 5.64 1.71 0.27
C LEU A 42 4.33 2.37 -0.17
N THR A 43 3.70 3.17 0.69
CA THR A 43 2.48 3.91 0.35
C THR A 43 2.73 4.93 -0.76
N ALA A 44 3.81 5.71 -0.69
CA ALA A 44 4.21 6.63 -1.76
C ALA A 44 4.45 5.90 -3.10
N MET A 45 5.07 4.73 -3.04
CA MET A 45 5.34 3.90 -4.22
C MET A 45 4.04 3.36 -4.83
N ILE A 46 3.11 2.84 -4.01
CA ILE A 46 1.80 2.36 -4.45
C ILE A 46 1.01 3.49 -5.12
N LEU A 47 0.96 4.68 -4.54
CA LEU A 47 0.27 5.83 -5.14
C LEU A 47 0.86 6.22 -6.50
N THR A 48 2.20 6.23 -6.60
CA THR A 48 2.89 6.53 -7.86
C THR A 48 2.63 5.46 -8.93
N LEU A 49 2.66 4.17 -8.55
CA LEU A 49 2.38 3.06 -9.45
C LEU A 49 0.91 3.05 -9.87
N LYS A 50 -0.02 3.40 -8.98
CA LYS A 50 -1.45 3.54 -9.29
C LYS A 50 -1.69 4.61 -10.35
N GLU A 51 -1.08 5.79 -10.21
CA GLU A 51 -1.14 6.85 -11.23
C GLU A 51 -0.58 6.36 -12.59
N HIS A 52 0.54 5.62 -12.59
CA HIS A 52 1.13 5.07 -13.82
C HIS A 52 0.25 4.01 -14.49
N LEU A 53 -0.28 3.06 -13.72
CA LEU A 53 -1.12 1.97 -14.21
C LEU A 53 -2.49 2.46 -14.71
N HIS A 54 -2.98 3.58 -14.19
CA HIS A 54 -4.18 4.22 -14.73
C HIS A 54 -3.99 4.66 -16.19
N MET A 55 -2.81 5.20 -16.54
CA MET A 55 -2.46 5.57 -17.91
C MET A 55 -2.00 4.37 -18.75
N HIS A 56 -1.41 3.36 -18.11
CA HIS A 56 -0.80 2.19 -18.76
C HIS A 56 -1.29 0.87 -18.17
N PRO A 57 -2.54 0.47 -18.42
CA PRO A 57 -3.14 -0.71 -17.78
C PRO A 57 -2.53 -2.05 -18.23
N LYS A 58 -1.84 -2.08 -19.37
CA LYS A 58 -1.21 -3.30 -19.91
C LYS A 58 0.17 -3.61 -19.29
N ASP A 59 0.69 -2.74 -18.44
CA ASP A 59 2.01 -2.90 -17.81
C ASP A 59 1.95 -3.88 -16.62
N LYS A 60 2.07 -5.17 -16.94
CA LYS A 60 1.97 -6.26 -15.95
C LYS A 60 3.13 -6.28 -14.94
N VAL A 61 4.31 -5.79 -15.34
CA VAL A 61 5.49 -5.76 -14.48
C VAL A 61 5.28 -4.76 -13.35
N ASN A 62 4.83 -3.55 -13.68
CA ASN A 62 4.53 -2.54 -12.66
C ASN A 62 3.29 -2.89 -11.82
N LEU A 63 2.32 -3.60 -12.39
CA LEU A 63 1.21 -4.17 -11.61
C LEU A 63 1.73 -5.16 -10.56
N THR A 64 2.62 -6.06 -10.95
CA THR A 64 3.25 -7.04 -10.04
C THR A 64 4.03 -6.33 -8.94
N HIS A 65 4.83 -5.31 -9.29
CA HIS A 65 5.54 -4.50 -8.30
C HIS A 65 4.60 -3.80 -7.31
N MET A 66 3.46 -3.28 -7.78
CA MET A 66 2.46 -2.65 -6.91
C MET A 66 1.80 -3.66 -5.96
N MET A 67 1.52 -4.87 -6.44
CA MET A 67 0.96 -5.95 -5.61
C MET A 67 1.95 -6.37 -4.52
N ILE A 68 3.21 -6.62 -4.89
CA ILE A 68 4.28 -6.96 -3.93
C ILE A 68 4.46 -5.85 -2.88
N ALA A 69 4.41 -4.58 -3.30
CA ALA A 69 4.50 -3.44 -2.39
C ALA A 69 3.34 -3.39 -1.39
N THR A 70 2.13 -3.69 -1.87
CA THR A 70 0.92 -3.75 -1.04
C THR A 70 1.03 -4.87 -0.03
N ASP A 71 1.45 -6.07 -0.45
CA ASP A 71 1.63 -7.23 0.43
C ASP A 71 2.69 -6.93 1.51
N ARG A 72 3.87 -6.41 1.12
CA ARG A 72 4.92 -6.00 2.08
C ARG A 72 4.39 -4.99 3.10
N ARG A 73 3.59 -4.01 2.66
CA ARG A 73 2.98 -3.02 3.54
C ARG A 73 2.02 -3.67 4.53
N THR A 74 1.21 -4.63 4.10
CA THR A 74 0.29 -5.34 5.02
C THR A 74 1.02 -6.18 6.06
N VAL A 75 2.16 -6.78 5.70
CA VAL A 75 3.02 -7.53 6.64
C VAL A 75 3.63 -6.60 7.68
N LEU A 76 4.15 -5.44 7.27
CA LEU A 76 4.69 -4.44 8.20
C LEU A 76 3.63 -3.88 9.13
N LEU A 77 2.42 -3.60 8.64
CA LEU A 77 1.30 -3.16 9.47
C LEU A 77 0.88 -4.24 10.47
N LYS A 78 0.86 -5.51 10.06
CA LYS A 78 0.62 -6.65 10.98
C LYS A 78 1.69 -6.71 12.08
N TYR A 79 2.96 -6.51 11.71
CA TYR A 79 4.06 -6.47 12.67
C TYR A 79 3.90 -5.31 13.67
N LEU A 80 3.61 -4.10 13.18
CA LEU A 80 3.36 -2.94 14.04
C LEU A 80 2.17 -3.18 14.97
N ARG A 81 1.06 -3.72 14.46
CA ARG A 81 -0.11 -4.05 15.26
C ARG A 81 0.19 -5.04 16.40
N ASN A 82 1.08 -6.01 16.15
CA ASN A 82 1.45 -7.02 17.15
C ASN A 82 2.48 -6.53 18.17
N THR A 83 3.33 -5.56 17.80
CA THR A 83 4.44 -5.10 18.64
C THR A 83 4.13 -3.80 19.37
N ARG A 84 3.51 -2.83 18.70
CA ARG A 84 3.24 -1.47 19.21
C ARG A 84 1.95 -0.91 18.60
N TYR A 85 0.84 -1.16 19.30
CA TYR A 85 -0.49 -0.80 18.80
C TYR A 85 -0.67 0.70 18.58
N ASP A 86 -0.20 1.56 19.49
CA ASP A 86 -0.36 3.02 19.38
C ASP A 86 0.30 3.56 18.10
N THR A 87 1.49 3.04 17.78
CA THR A 87 2.20 3.43 16.55
C THR A 87 1.50 2.92 15.29
N PHE A 88 0.93 1.72 15.35
CA PHE A 88 0.10 1.19 14.25
C PHE A 88 -1.11 2.10 14.00
N GLU A 89 -1.84 2.48 15.04
CA GLU A 89 -3.01 3.33 14.89
C GLU A 89 -2.65 4.72 14.35
N ASN A 90 -1.58 5.33 14.88
CA ASN A 90 -1.10 6.62 14.42
C ASN A 90 -0.65 6.58 12.96
N THR A 91 0.09 5.55 12.54
CA THR A 91 0.51 5.40 11.14
C THR A 91 -0.67 5.19 10.20
N CYS A 92 -1.65 4.37 10.58
CA CYS A 92 -2.88 4.20 9.82
C CYS A 92 -3.64 5.52 9.64
N LYS A 93 -3.80 6.31 10.71
CA LYS A 93 -4.46 7.63 10.67
C LYS A 93 -3.70 8.62 9.78
N GLN A 94 -2.39 8.77 9.98
CA GLN A 94 -1.59 9.75 9.25
C GLN A 94 -1.44 9.45 7.74
N LEU A 95 -1.41 8.17 7.38
CA LEU A 95 -1.27 7.73 5.99
C LEU A 95 -2.61 7.43 5.30
N GLY A 96 -3.74 7.49 6.04
CA GLY A 96 -5.07 7.16 5.52
C GLY A 96 -5.19 5.71 5.08
N ILE A 97 -4.60 4.78 5.84
CA ILE A 97 -4.59 3.35 5.52
C ILE A 97 -5.63 2.62 6.36
N GLU A 98 -6.61 2.02 5.70
CA GLU A 98 -7.52 1.05 6.32
C GLU A 98 -6.86 -0.34 6.35
N TYR A 99 -6.70 -0.90 7.56
CA TYR A 99 -6.11 -2.21 7.74
C TYR A 99 -7.19 -3.30 7.75
N LEU A 100 -7.19 -4.14 6.72
CA LEU A 100 -7.97 -5.36 6.68
C LEU A 100 -7.06 -6.57 6.95
N PRO A 101 -7.25 -7.33 8.04
CA PRO A 101 -6.49 -8.54 8.26
C PRO A 101 -6.75 -9.56 7.14
N PRO A 102 -5.73 -10.33 6.72
CA PRO A 102 -5.91 -11.34 5.69
C PRO A 102 -6.94 -12.40 6.15
N PRO A 103 -7.77 -12.92 5.24
CA PRO A 103 -8.75 -13.95 5.59
C PRO A 103 -8.03 -15.22 6.06
N GLN A 104 -8.63 -15.92 7.01
CA GLN A 104 -8.10 -17.19 7.53
C GLN A 104 -7.90 -18.23 6.42
N TYR A 105 -8.79 -18.24 5.42
CA TYR A 105 -8.74 -19.18 4.28
C TYR A 105 -8.88 -18.44 2.95
N ARG A 106 -7.92 -18.61 2.05
CA ARG A 106 -8.00 -18.15 0.67
C ARG A 106 -8.68 -19.23 -0.18
N ARG A 107 -10.02 -19.20 -0.25
CA ARG A 107 -10.80 -20.06 -1.17
C ARG A 107 -11.28 -19.29 -2.38
N LYS A 108 -11.22 -19.91 -3.56
CA LYS A 108 -11.85 -19.36 -4.78
C LYS A 108 -13.37 -19.42 -4.61
N ILE A 109 -14.05 -18.30 -4.87
CA ILE A 109 -15.50 -18.24 -4.86
C ILE A 109 -15.99 -18.70 -6.24
N THR A 110 -16.63 -19.87 -6.30
CA THR A 110 -17.29 -20.37 -7.51
C THR A 110 -18.70 -19.79 -7.63
N ARG A 111 -19.26 -19.74 -8.85
CA ARG A 111 -20.65 -19.29 -9.08
C ARG A 111 -21.65 -20.03 -8.17
N ARG A 112 -21.54 -21.36 -8.10
CA ARG A 112 -22.35 -22.20 -7.21
C ARG A 112 -22.21 -21.78 -5.74
N ALA A 113 -20.99 -21.51 -5.27
CA ALA A 113 -20.76 -21.08 -3.89
C ALA A 113 -21.33 -19.69 -3.60
N ALA A 114 -21.30 -18.76 -4.58
CA ALA A 114 -21.88 -17.42 -4.46
C ALA A 114 -23.41 -17.49 -4.36
N VAL A 115 -24.08 -18.16 -5.31
CA VAL A 115 -25.54 -18.32 -5.31
C VAL A 115 -26.02 -19.03 -4.03
N LYS A 116 -25.32 -20.09 -3.61
CA LYS A 116 -25.66 -20.79 -2.36
C LYS A 116 -25.50 -19.89 -1.13
N LYS A 117 -24.53 -18.97 -1.13
CA LYS A 117 -24.33 -18.00 -0.04
C LYS A 117 -25.47 -16.98 -0.01
N GLU A 118 -25.85 -16.44 -1.17
CA GLU A 118 -26.96 -15.48 -1.29
C GLU A 118 -28.29 -16.10 -0.88
N PHE A 119 -28.60 -17.29 -1.40
CA PHE A 119 -29.82 -18.02 -1.02
C PHE A 119 -29.90 -18.28 0.48
N ARG A 120 -28.79 -18.72 1.10
CA ARG A 120 -28.72 -18.90 2.56
C ARG A 120 -28.94 -17.60 3.33
N ALA A 121 -28.50 -16.46 2.81
CA ALA A 121 -28.69 -15.17 3.44
C ALA A 121 -30.09 -14.56 3.24
N MET A 122 -30.84 -15.03 2.23
CA MET A 122 -32.23 -14.62 2.00
C MET A 122 -33.23 -15.46 2.81
N VAL A 123 -32.91 -16.75 3.02
CA VAL A 123 -33.80 -17.71 3.68
C VAL A 123 -33.55 -17.81 5.19
N GLY A 124 -32.36 -17.45 5.65
CA GLY A 124 -32.01 -17.38 7.08
C GLY A 124 -32.09 -15.95 7.58
#